data_AF-A0A1T5IBR8-F1
#
_entry.id   AF-A0A1T5IBR8-F1
#
_cell.length_a   1.000
_cell.length_b   1.000
_cell.length_c   1.000
_cell.angle_alpha   90.00
_cell.angle_beta   90.00
_cell.angle_gamma   90.00
#
_symmetry.space_group_name_H-M   'P 1'
#
loop_
_entity.id
_entity.type
_entity.pdbx_description
1 polymer ?
#
loop_
_entity_poly.entity_id
_entity_poly.type
_entity_poly.pdbx_seq_one_letter_code
_entity_poly.pdbx_strand_id
1 'polypeptide(L)'
;MRFFENILFGIILTACLWSCGHVNSARTILDRAEMCLEAHPDSAFVELDMLDRRMLDTPELRARHALLLSQALERCGIEVYGDSIIHVALDYYDAVGDSANAEKARACLARIRENASLLAPSDTLKRQNARIIEERYSDKLALVRKDERIRWIVLAALLALAALAFVIRAVVRKLRSRPDDRAMAVIRERLAVLDKIIASRISSDDRLYRSSEEELDVMMADREEFLRSTKILFEENHPRFTAYLAGKGLTDWEIGYCCLYTLGLKGKDIGEYIQKKRHYIISHEIRQKLGLDEHDTNLSIYLRELLLETER
;
A
#
# COMPACT_ATOMS: atom_id res chain seq x y z
N MET A 1 -2.65 4.59 -14.52
CA MET A 1 -3.42 3.80 -13.55
C MET A 1 -4.12 2.61 -14.21
N ARG A 2 -4.89 2.82 -15.28
CA ARG A 2 -5.63 1.77 -16.01
C ARG A 2 -4.81 0.56 -16.49
N PHE A 3 -3.54 0.76 -16.89
CA PHE A 3 -2.69 -0.35 -17.35
C PHE A 3 -2.30 -1.33 -16.24
N PHE A 4 -2.04 -0.83 -15.02
CA PHE A 4 -1.73 -1.68 -13.86
C PHE A 4 -2.97 -2.40 -13.33
N GLU A 5 -4.14 -1.76 -13.37
CA GLU A 5 -5.43 -2.37 -13.00
C GLU A 5 -5.79 -3.53 -13.93
N ASN A 6 -5.58 -3.36 -15.25
CA ASN A 6 -5.85 -4.40 -16.23
C ASN A 6 -4.90 -5.60 -16.11
N ILE A 7 -3.61 -5.38 -15.77
CA ILE A 7 -2.65 -6.46 -15.54
C ILE A 7 -3.00 -7.24 -14.26
N LEU A 8 -3.35 -6.54 -13.19
CA LEU A 8 -3.74 -7.19 -11.93
C LEU A 8 -5.01 -8.04 -12.11
N PHE A 9 -6.00 -7.50 -12.83
CA PHE A 9 -7.24 -8.23 -13.15
C PHE A 9 -6.97 -9.46 -14.04
N GLY A 10 -6.05 -9.34 -15.00
CA GLY A 10 -5.60 -10.46 -15.83
C GLY A 10 -4.95 -11.58 -15.03
N ILE A 11 -4.08 -11.26 -14.07
CA ILE A 11 -3.42 -12.25 -13.20
C ILE A 11 -4.42 -12.95 -12.28
N ILE A 12 -5.42 -12.21 -11.75
CA ILE A 12 -6.47 -12.78 -10.90
C ILE A 12 -7.34 -13.75 -11.71
N LEU A 13 -7.73 -13.37 -12.94
CA LEU A 13 -8.53 -14.23 -13.83
C LEU A 13 -7.79 -15.52 -14.21
N THR A 14 -6.50 -15.45 -14.55
CA THR A 14 -5.73 -16.65 -14.91
C THR A 14 -5.51 -17.57 -13.71
N ALA A 15 -5.28 -17.02 -12.51
CA ALA A 15 -5.20 -17.80 -11.28
C ALA A 15 -6.52 -18.49 -10.91
N CYS A 16 -7.66 -17.81 -11.09
CA CYS A 16 -8.99 -18.39 -10.84
C CYS A 16 -9.32 -19.53 -11.81
N LEU A 17 -8.97 -19.39 -13.09
CA LEU A 17 -9.22 -20.41 -14.11
C LEU A 17 -8.36 -21.67 -13.91
N TRP A 18 -7.10 -21.52 -13.50
CA TRP A 18 -6.22 -22.66 -13.22
C TRP A 18 -6.69 -23.47 -12.01
N SER A 19 -7.18 -22.80 -10.97
CA SER A 19 -7.68 -23.45 -9.75
C SER A 19 -8.97 -24.24 -9.99
N CYS A 20 -9.89 -23.74 -10.81
CA CYS A 20 -11.17 -24.41 -11.08
C CYS A 20 -11.01 -25.68 -11.94
N GLY A 21 -10.13 -25.67 -12.95
CA GLY A 21 -9.92 -26.85 -13.81
C GLY A 21 -9.31 -28.05 -13.08
N HIS A 22 -8.43 -27.78 -12.12
CA HIS A 22 -7.75 -28.81 -11.33
C HIS A 22 -8.69 -29.48 -10.31
N VAL A 23 -9.54 -28.70 -9.63
CA VAL A 23 -10.52 -29.19 -8.64
C VAL A 23 -11.57 -30.09 -9.30
N ASN A 24 -12.08 -29.73 -10.48
CA ASN A 24 -13.07 -30.53 -11.20
C ASN A 24 -12.52 -31.90 -11.63
N SER A 25 -11.23 -31.97 -11.97
CA SER A 25 -10.59 -33.21 -12.38
C SER A 25 -10.45 -34.17 -11.19
N ALA A 26 -10.08 -33.67 -10.01
CA ALA A 26 -10.01 -34.47 -8.78
C ALA A 26 -11.37 -35.02 -8.36
N ARG A 27 -12.42 -34.16 -8.39
CA ARG A 27 -13.80 -34.56 -8.04
C ARG A 27 -14.28 -35.72 -8.92
N THR A 28 -14.08 -35.61 -10.23
CA THR A 28 -14.47 -36.66 -11.20
C THR A 28 -13.82 -38.01 -10.88
N ILE A 29 -12.54 -38.01 -10.48
CA ILE A 29 -11.84 -39.26 -10.12
C ILE A 29 -12.41 -39.84 -8.81
N LEU A 30 -12.68 -39.00 -7.81
CA LEU A 30 -13.30 -39.45 -6.56
C LEU A 30 -14.73 -39.98 -6.77
N ASP A 31 -15.52 -39.33 -7.64
CA ASP A 31 -16.88 -39.77 -7.98
C ASP A 31 -16.85 -41.16 -8.65
N ARG A 32 -15.93 -41.35 -9.60
CA ARG A 32 -15.74 -42.65 -10.26
C ARG A 32 -15.29 -43.74 -9.29
N ALA A 33 -14.34 -43.43 -8.42
CA ALA A 33 -13.87 -44.36 -7.40
C ALA A 33 -15.00 -44.77 -6.44
N GLU A 34 -15.86 -43.82 -6.03
CA GLU A 34 -17.02 -44.09 -5.18
C GLU A 34 -18.06 -44.98 -5.88
N MET A 35 -18.33 -44.74 -7.16
CA MET A 35 -19.27 -45.57 -7.95
C MET A 35 -18.78 -47.02 -8.10
N CYS A 36 -17.48 -47.22 -8.30
CA CYS A 36 -16.89 -48.55 -8.49
C CYS A 36 -16.59 -49.28 -7.18
N LEU A 37 -16.70 -48.61 -6.02
CA LEU A 37 -16.26 -49.13 -4.73
C LEU A 37 -16.99 -50.41 -4.29
N GLU A 38 -18.29 -50.52 -4.59
CA GLU A 38 -19.11 -51.69 -4.24
C GLU A 38 -18.86 -52.87 -5.19
N ALA A 39 -18.67 -52.59 -6.48
CA ALA A 39 -18.57 -53.63 -7.52
C ALA A 39 -17.13 -54.12 -7.76
N HIS A 40 -16.16 -53.20 -7.72
CA HIS A 40 -14.74 -53.41 -8.06
C HIS A 40 -13.83 -52.60 -7.12
N PRO A 41 -13.70 -53.03 -5.84
CA PRO A 41 -12.97 -52.28 -4.82
C PRO A 41 -11.46 -52.17 -5.11
N ASP A 42 -10.88 -53.16 -5.78
CA ASP A 42 -9.49 -53.18 -6.23
C ASP A 42 -9.20 -52.09 -7.26
N SER A 43 -10.09 -51.92 -8.22
CA SER A 43 -10.01 -50.88 -9.24
C SER A 43 -10.17 -49.48 -8.62
N ALA A 44 -11.13 -49.34 -7.70
CA ALA A 44 -11.32 -48.10 -6.93
C ALA A 44 -10.08 -47.76 -6.10
N PHE A 45 -9.45 -48.74 -5.45
CA PHE A 45 -8.22 -48.55 -4.68
C PHE A 45 -7.07 -48.03 -5.55
N VAL A 46 -6.86 -48.64 -6.72
CA VAL A 46 -5.80 -48.23 -7.65
C VAL A 46 -6.01 -46.79 -8.12
N GLU A 47 -7.23 -46.43 -8.51
CA GLU A 47 -7.56 -45.05 -8.91
C GLU A 47 -7.28 -44.05 -7.76
N LEU A 48 -7.62 -44.42 -6.52
CA LEU A 48 -7.38 -43.58 -5.35
C LEU A 48 -5.89 -43.47 -4.95
N ASP A 49 -5.09 -44.53 -5.04
CA ASP A 49 -3.65 -44.46 -4.68
C ASP A 49 -2.82 -43.75 -5.75
N MET A 50 -3.20 -43.89 -7.03
CA MET A 50 -2.53 -43.24 -8.16
C MET A 50 -2.88 -41.75 -8.31
N LEU A 51 -3.99 -41.30 -7.70
CA LEU A 51 -4.39 -39.89 -7.73
C LEU A 51 -3.25 -38.98 -7.25
N ASP A 52 -2.89 -37.98 -8.08
CA ASP A 52 -1.93 -36.95 -7.66
C ASP A 52 -2.56 -36.12 -6.53
N ARG A 53 -1.94 -36.18 -5.36
CA ARG A 53 -2.48 -35.51 -4.16
C ARG A 53 -2.34 -34.00 -4.26
N ARG A 54 -1.50 -33.46 -5.16
CA ARG A 54 -1.53 -32.04 -5.54
C ARG A 54 -2.86 -31.60 -6.16
N MET A 55 -3.76 -32.54 -6.48
CA MET A 55 -5.13 -32.26 -6.91
C MET A 55 -6.10 -32.12 -5.73
N LEU A 56 -5.70 -32.54 -4.52
CA LEU A 56 -6.49 -32.45 -3.29
C LEU A 56 -6.22 -31.11 -2.58
N ASP A 57 -6.35 -30.01 -3.32
CA ASP A 57 -6.04 -28.64 -2.88
C ASP A 57 -7.03 -28.09 -1.84
N THR A 58 -8.11 -28.82 -1.54
CA THR A 58 -9.13 -28.42 -0.57
C THR A 58 -9.25 -29.45 0.55
N PRO A 59 -9.59 -29.00 1.77
CA PRO A 59 -9.81 -29.92 2.89
C PRO A 59 -10.96 -30.91 2.59
N GLU A 60 -11.98 -30.50 1.83
CA GLU A 60 -13.08 -31.36 1.36
C GLU A 60 -12.58 -32.55 0.55
N LEU A 61 -11.76 -32.28 -0.48
CA LEU A 61 -11.21 -33.33 -1.34
C LEU A 61 -10.29 -34.27 -0.58
N ARG A 62 -9.50 -33.73 0.37
CA ARG A 62 -8.64 -34.54 1.24
C ARG A 62 -9.44 -35.48 2.13
N ALA A 63 -10.50 -34.97 2.77
CA ALA A 63 -11.39 -35.76 3.61
C ALA A 63 -12.14 -36.84 2.82
N ARG A 64 -12.65 -36.49 1.63
CA ARG A 64 -13.34 -37.44 0.75
C ARG A 64 -12.39 -38.53 0.25
N HIS A 65 -11.18 -38.17 -0.17
CA HIS A 65 -10.15 -39.13 -0.56
C HIS A 65 -9.78 -40.06 0.61
N ALA A 66 -9.57 -39.52 1.81
CA ALA A 66 -9.25 -40.31 3.00
C ALA A 66 -10.35 -41.32 3.36
N LEU A 67 -11.62 -40.91 3.28
CA LEU A 67 -12.77 -41.79 3.53
C LEU A 67 -12.85 -42.92 2.48
N LEU A 68 -12.85 -42.57 1.19
CA LEU A 68 -12.95 -43.54 0.10
C LEU A 68 -11.75 -44.51 0.09
N LEU A 69 -10.54 -44.00 0.34
CA LEU A 69 -9.34 -44.85 0.41
C LEU A 69 -9.44 -45.85 1.56
N SER A 70 -9.92 -45.41 2.73
CA SER A 70 -10.08 -46.30 3.89
C SER A 70 -11.14 -47.38 3.64
N GLN A 71 -12.25 -47.02 2.98
CA GLN A 71 -13.27 -47.99 2.56
C GLN A 71 -12.79 -48.96 1.49
N ALA A 72 -11.97 -48.49 0.53
CA ALA A 72 -11.40 -49.33 -0.51
C ALA A 72 -10.41 -50.34 0.07
N LEU A 73 -9.51 -49.88 0.95
CA LEU A 73 -8.54 -50.74 1.65
C LEU A 73 -9.26 -51.88 2.40
N GLU A 74 -10.31 -51.54 3.14
CA GLU A 74 -11.12 -52.51 3.88
C GLU A 74 -11.75 -53.56 2.94
N ARG A 75 -12.38 -53.12 1.85
CA ARG A 75 -13.07 -54.00 0.89
C ARG A 75 -12.10 -54.85 0.07
N CYS A 76 -10.89 -54.38 -0.16
CA CYS A 76 -9.81 -55.15 -0.75
C CYS A 76 -9.22 -56.20 0.21
N GLY A 77 -9.68 -56.26 1.46
CA GLY A 77 -9.10 -57.12 2.49
C GLY A 77 -7.70 -56.69 2.94
N ILE A 78 -7.34 -55.43 2.68
CA ILE A 78 -6.08 -54.85 3.14
C ILE A 78 -6.31 -54.34 4.55
N GLU A 79 -5.86 -55.12 5.53
CA GLU A 79 -5.98 -54.77 6.95
C GLU A 79 -5.14 -53.53 7.27
N VAL A 80 -5.84 -52.44 7.59
CA VAL A 80 -5.25 -51.20 8.11
C VAL A 80 -5.36 -51.21 9.62
N TYR A 81 -4.28 -50.83 10.28
CA TYR A 81 -4.14 -50.90 11.74
C TYR A 81 -3.97 -49.54 12.41
N GLY A 82 -3.69 -48.50 11.62
CA GLY A 82 -3.54 -47.15 12.12
C GLY A 82 -4.70 -46.25 11.69
N ASP A 83 -5.05 -45.31 12.55
CA ASP A 83 -6.21 -44.44 12.40
C ASP A 83 -5.86 -43.08 11.77
N SER A 84 -4.59 -42.86 11.44
CA SER A 84 -4.08 -41.58 10.94
C SER A 84 -4.78 -41.08 9.66
N ILE A 85 -5.12 -41.98 8.75
CA ILE A 85 -5.78 -41.67 7.47
C ILE A 85 -7.24 -41.29 7.73
N ILE A 86 -7.97 -42.11 8.48
CA ILE A 86 -9.42 -41.93 8.67
C ILE A 86 -9.75 -40.69 9.51
N HIS A 87 -8.85 -40.28 10.41
CA HIS A 87 -9.02 -39.03 11.17
C HIS A 87 -9.05 -37.79 10.28
N VAL A 88 -8.36 -37.79 9.12
CA VAL A 88 -8.45 -36.68 8.15
C VAL A 88 -9.89 -36.49 7.65
N ALA A 89 -10.63 -37.59 7.47
CA ALA A 89 -12.03 -37.54 7.10
C ALA A 89 -12.92 -37.14 8.29
N LEU A 90 -12.70 -37.74 9.46
CA LEU A 90 -13.48 -37.46 10.66
C LEU A 90 -13.41 -36.00 11.08
N ASP A 91 -12.20 -35.44 11.22
CA ASP A 91 -11.98 -34.07 11.64
C ASP A 91 -12.71 -33.07 10.72
N TYR A 92 -12.72 -33.35 9.42
CA TYR A 92 -13.40 -32.51 8.44
C TYR A 92 -14.91 -32.66 8.48
N TYR A 93 -15.44 -33.89 8.43
CA TYR A 93 -16.89 -34.13 8.37
C TYR A 93 -17.59 -33.77 9.68
N ASP A 94 -16.92 -33.94 10.83
CA ASP A 94 -17.42 -33.46 12.12
C ASP A 94 -17.45 -31.93 12.19
N ALA A 95 -16.42 -31.24 11.66
CA ALA A 95 -16.38 -29.78 11.62
C ALA A 95 -17.42 -29.17 10.67
N VAL A 96 -17.68 -29.81 9.52
CA VAL A 96 -18.67 -29.36 8.52
C VAL A 96 -20.11 -29.75 8.90
N GLY A 97 -20.28 -30.74 9.78
CA GLY A 97 -21.60 -31.23 10.20
C GLY A 97 -22.25 -32.20 9.22
N ASP A 98 -21.47 -32.86 8.36
CA ASP A 98 -21.96 -33.90 7.45
C ASP A 98 -22.08 -35.22 8.22
N SER A 99 -23.24 -35.43 8.84
CA SER A 99 -23.50 -36.58 9.70
C SER A 99 -23.40 -37.92 8.96
N ALA A 100 -23.75 -37.96 7.67
CA ALA A 100 -23.76 -39.19 6.89
C ALA A 100 -22.33 -39.68 6.60
N ASN A 101 -21.45 -38.79 6.15
CA ASN A 101 -20.04 -39.15 5.90
C ASN A 101 -19.25 -39.30 7.21
N ALA A 102 -19.57 -38.53 8.24
CA ALA A 102 -18.99 -38.73 9.57
C ALA A 102 -19.34 -40.11 10.15
N GLU A 103 -20.57 -40.59 9.99
CA GLU A 103 -20.97 -41.94 10.42
C GLU A 103 -20.23 -43.03 9.66
N LYS A 104 -20.11 -42.91 8.33
CA LYS A 104 -19.29 -43.81 7.51
C LYS A 104 -17.82 -43.84 7.98
N ALA A 105 -17.26 -42.67 8.30
CA ALA A 105 -15.89 -42.57 8.77
C ALA A 105 -15.70 -43.22 10.16
N ARG A 106 -16.66 -43.04 11.08
CA ARG A 106 -16.65 -43.69 12.40
C ARG A 106 -16.78 -45.21 12.29
N ALA A 107 -17.62 -45.71 11.38
CA ALA A 107 -17.74 -47.14 11.11
C ALA A 107 -16.42 -47.74 10.58
N CYS A 108 -15.72 -47.02 9.70
CA CYS A 108 -14.40 -47.43 9.22
C CYS A 108 -13.36 -47.43 10.37
N LEU A 109 -13.35 -46.37 11.19
CA LEU A 109 -12.48 -46.29 12.37
C LEU A 109 -12.72 -47.44 13.37
N ALA A 110 -13.97 -47.82 13.63
CA ALA A 110 -14.29 -48.92 14.52
C ALA A 110 -13.67 -50.24 14.03
N ARG A 111 -13.75 -50.52 12.72
CA ARG A 111 -13.14 -51.70 12.10
C ARG A 111 -11.62 -51.67 12.13
N ILE A 112 -11.01 -50.51 11.90
CA ILE A 112 -9.56 -50.32 12.04
C ILE A 112 -9.11 -50.63 13.48
N ARG A 113 -9.87 -50.16 14.48
CA ARG A 113 -9.58 -50.42 15.90
C ARG A 113 -9.75 -51.90 16.28
N GLU A 114 -10.78 -52.55 15.75
CA GLU A 114 -10.98 -53.99 15.92
C GLU A 114 -9.80 -54.77 15.34
N ASN A 115 -9.40 -54.48 14.10
CA ASN A 115 -8.21 -55.06 13.47
C ASN A 115 -6.94 -54.82 14.30
N ALA A 116 -6.75 -53.58 14.81
CA ALA A 116 -5.64 -53.23 15.68
C ALA A 116 -5.63 -54.02 16.99
N SER A 117 -6.80 -54.31 17.57
CA SER A 117 -6.91 -55.12 18.79
C SER A 117 -6.55 -56.58 18.60
N LEU A 118 -6.77 -57.12 17.39
CA LEU A 118 -6.45 -58.49 17.01
C LEU A 118 -4.98 -58.67 16.58
N LEU A 119 -4.23 -57.58 16.43
CA LEU A 119 -2.85 -57.61 15.94
C LEU A 119 -1.86 -58.09 17.01
N ALA A 120 -1.44 -59.34 16.90
CA ALA A 120 -0.44 -59.92 17.79
C ALA A 120 0.92 -59.19 17.69
N PRO A 121 1.64 -59.01 18.81
CA PRO A 121 2.98 -58.41 18.80
C PRO A 121 4.01 -59.11 17.91
N SER A 122 3.82 -60.41 17.66
CA SER A 122 4.68 -61.26 16.83
C SER A 122 4.53 -61.06 15.32
N ASP A 123 3.44 -60.44 14.86
CA ASP A 123 3.12 -60.33 13.43
C ASP A 123 3.79 -59.08 12.80
N THR A 124 5.11 -59.14 12.70
CA THR A 124 5.96 -58.04 12.21
C THR A 124 5.66 -57.63 10.78
N LEU A 125 5.29 -58.57 9.90
CA LEU A 125 4.98 -58.30 8.49
C LEU A 125 3.72 -57.44 8.32
N LYS A 126 2.64 -57.77 9.05
CA LYS A 126 1.37 -57.01 9.02
C LYS A 126 1.61 -55.58 9.53
N ARG A 127 2.41 -55.43 10.60
CA ARG A 127 2.83 -54.12 11.14
C ARG A 127 3.65 -53.31 10.14
N GLN A 128 4.61 -53.93 9.46
CA GLN A 128 5.44 -53.24 8.47
C GLN A 128 4.61 -52.78 7.26
N ASN A 129 3.71 -53.62 6.75
CA ASN A 129 2.84 -53.24 5.63
C ASN A 129 1.91 -52.07 6.00
N ALA A 130 1.31 -52.10 7.18
CA ALA A 130 0.48 -51.01 7.69
C ALA A 130 1.25 -49.69 7.75
N ARG A 131 2.47 -49.74 8.31
CA ARG A 131 3.35 -48.58 8.42
C ARG A 131 3.73 -48.01 7.05
N ILE A 132 4.01 -48.86 6.07
CA ILE A 132 4.34 -48.43 4.71
C ILE A 132 3.16 -47.69 4.05
N ILE A 133 1.93 -48.18 4.26
CA ILE A 133 0.72 -47.53 3.72
C ILE A 133 0.53 -46.15 4.37
N GLU A 134 0.68 -46.06 5.68
CA GLU A 134 0.57 -44.79 6.41
C GLU A 134 1.69 -43.80 6.05
N GLU A 135 2.94 -44.24 6.02
CA GLU A 135 4.08 -43.41 5.63
C GLU A 135 3.90 -42.90 4.20
N ARG A 136 3.56 -43.79 3.25
CA ARG A 136 3.23 -43.41 1.86
C ARG A 136 2.07 -42.42 1.82
N TYR A 137 1.02 -42.59 2.64
CA TYR A 137 -0.10 -41.67 2.69
C TYR A 137 0.35 -40.27 3.18
N SER A 138 1.06 -40.25 4.30
CA SER A 138 1.54 -39.05 4.98
C SER A 138 2.55 -38.24 4.15
N ASP A 139 3.47 -38.91 3.44
CA ASP A 139 4.52 -38.27 2.66
C ASP A 139 3.94 -37.45 1.52
N LYS A 140 3.06 -38.04 0.70
CA LYS A 140 2.48 -37.26 -0.39
C LYS A 140 1.48 -36.21 0.14
N LEU A 141 0.88 -36.36 1.33
CA LEU A 141 0.06 -35.29 1.96
C LEU A 141 0.94 -34.14 2.49
N ALA A 142 2.17 -34.44 2.93
CA ALA A 142 3.14 -33.42 3.33
C ALA A 142 3.57 -32.53 2.14
N LEU A 143 3.58 -33.07 0.91
CA LEU A 143 3.82 -32.28 -0.30
C LEU A 143 2.71 -31.24 -0.52
N VAL A 144 1.45 -31.64 -0.40
CA VAL A 144 0.29 -30.73 -0.52
C VAL A 144 0.37 -29.59 0.51
N ARG A 145 0.62 -29.94 1.78
CA ARG A 145 0.76 -28.95 2.86
C ARG A 145 1.97 -28.01 2.67
N LYS A 146 3.05 -28.47 2.03
CA LYS A 146 4.20 -27.61 1.69
C LYS A 146 3.83 -26.63 0.58
N ASP A 147 3.18 -27.10 -0.48
CA ASP A 147 2.75 -26.26 -1.60
C ASP A 147 1.75 -25.18 -1.13
N GLU A 148 0.79 -25.53 -0.26
CA GLU A 148 -0.13 -24.57 0.36
C GLU A 148 0.62 -23.48 1.16
N ARG A 149 1.60 -23.86 1.99
CA ARG A 149 2.39 -22.88 2.76
C ARG A 149 3.20 -21.95 1.87
N ILE A 150 3.78 -22.47 0.79
CA ILE A 150 4.54 -21.65 -0.17
C ILE A 150 3.60 -20.63 -0.83
N ARG A 151 2.40 -21.03 -1.25
CA ARG A 151 1.39 -20.11 -1.82
C ARG A 151 1.06 -18.97 -0.84
N TRP A 152 0.82 -19.29 0.44
CA TRP A 152 0.55 -18.28 1.47
C TRP A 152 1.71 -17.30 1.68
N ILE A 153 2.96 -17.79 1.71
CA ILE A 153 4.15 -16.94 1.85
C ILE A 153 4.27 -15.97 0.66
N VAL A 154 4.06 -16.46 -0.56
CA VAL A 154 4.11 -15.63 -1.78
C VAL A 154 3.03 -14.54 -1.75
N LEU A 155 1.79 -14.89 -1.37
CA LEU A 155 0.70 -13.92 -1.25
C LEU A 155 0.99 -12.85 -0.19
N ALA A 156 1.50 -13.24 0.98
CA ALA A 156 1.87 -12.32 2.04
C ALA A 156 2.99 -11.35 1.60
N ALA A 157 4.00 -11.85 0.89
CA ALA A 157 5.09 -11.03 0.35
C ALA A 157 4.59 -9.99 -0.69
N LEU A 158 3.69 -10.39 -1.58
CA LEU A 158 3.08 -9.49 -2.56
C LEU A 158 2.24 -8.39 -1.89
N LEU A 159 1.48 -8.74 -0.85
CA LEU A 159 0.68 -7.79 -0.08
C LEU A 159 1.56 -6.78 0.67
N ALA A 160 2.67 -7.24 1.25
CA ALA A 160 3.65 -6.37 1.90
C ALA A 160 4.28 -5.37 0.92
N LEU A 161 4.65 -5.82 -0.29
CA LEU A 161 5.17 -4.94 -1.36
C LEU A 161 4.14 -3.90 -1.80
N ALA A 162 2.86 -4.29 -1.94
CA ALA A 162 1.80 -3.36 -2.28
C ALA A 162 1.56 -2.30 -1.19
N ALA A 163 1.60 -2.70 0.08
CA ALA A 163 1.50 -1.79 1.21
C ALA A 163 2.67 -0.78 1.24
N LEU A 164 3.90 -1.24 1.01
CA LEU A 164 5.07 -0.37 0.91
C LEU A 164 4.91 0.66 -0.22
N ALA A 165 4.46 0.22 -1.40
CA ALA A 165 4.22 1.12 -2.53
C ALA A 165 3.12 2.15 -2.25
N PHE A 166 2.07 1.76 -1.49
CA PHE A 166 1.02 2.68 -1.05
C PHE A 166 1.56 3.74 -0.10
N VAL A 167 2.38 3.35 0.89
CA VAL A 167 3.03 4.27 1.83
C VAL A 167 3.92 5.25 1.07
N ILE A 168 4.75 4.78 0.14
CA ILE A 168 5.60 5.65 -0.69
C ILE A 168 4.74 6.65 -1.46
N ARG A 169 3.65 6.22 -2.11
CA ARG A 169 2.73 7.14 -2.80
C ARG A 169 2.11 8.17 -1.86
N ALA A 170 1.71 7.78 -0.66
CA ALA A 170 1.13 8.68 0.33
C ALA A 170 2.14 9.74 0.77
N VAL A 171 3.39 9.34 1.04
CA VAL A 171 4.50 10.24 1.40
C VAL A 171 4.81 11.20 0.25
N VAL A 172 4.94 10.70 -0.98
CA VAL A 172 5.21 11.54 -2.17
C VAL A 172 4.09 12.56 -2.40
N ARG A 173 2.81 12.16 -2.25
CA ARG A 173 1.68 13.11 -2.33
C ARG A 173 1.77 14.19 -1.27
N LYS A 174 2.07 13.81 -0.03
CA LYS A 174 2.19 14.74 1.10
C LYS A 174 3.37 15.71 0.94
N LEU A 175 4.49 15.26 0.37
CA LEU A 175 5.63 16.12 0.04
C LEU A 175 5.29 17.10 -1.10
N ARG A 176 4.54 16.63 -2.11
CA ARG A 176 4.14 17.48 -3.24
C ARG A 176 3.09 18.53 -2.87
N SER A 177 2.31 18.31 -1.82
CA SER A 177 1.33 19.27 -1.33
C SER A 177 1.90 20.29 -0.32
N ARG A 178 3.21 20.25 -0.03
CA ARG A 178 3.84 21.16 0.95
C ARG A 178 4.27 22.52 0.41
N PRO A 179 4.59 22.72 -0.88
CA PRO A 179 4.65 24.07 -1.46
C PRO A 179 3.29 24.44 -2.07
N ASP A 180 2.72 25.59 -1.70
CA ASP A 180 1.55 26.14 -2.41
C ASP A 180 1.90 26.30 -3.90
N ASP A 181 1.06 25.73 -4.78
CA ASP A 181 1.24 25.81 -6.23
C ASP A 181 1.35 27.26 -6.70
N ARG A 182 0.69 28.20 -5.99
CA ARG A 182 0.77 29.65 -6.27
C ARG A 182 2.11 30.25 -5.87
N ALA A 183 2.61 29.96 -4.66
CA ALA A 183 3.92 30.44 -4.23
C ALA A 183 5.04 29.91 -5.14
N MET A 184 4.98 28.63 -5.50
CA MET A 184 5.94 28.02 -6.42
C MET A 184 5.88 28.62 -7.83
N ALA A 185 4.70 28.99 -8.32
CA ALA A 185 4.57 29.70 -9.60
C ALA A 185 5.28 31.06 -9.57
N VAL A 186 5.08 31.85 -8.51
CA VAL A 186 5.76 33.15 -8.33
C VAL A 186 7.28 32.98 -8.22
N ILE A 187 7.76 31.97 -7.47
CA ILE A 187 9.20 31.67 -7.36
C ILE A 187 9.80 31.36 -8.73
N ARG A 188 9.14 30.52 -9.53
CA ARG A 188 9.62 30.15 -10.87
C ARG A 188 9.68 31.34 -11.81
N GLU A 189 8.67 32.21 -11.78
CA GLU A 189 8.63 33.41 -12.59
C GLU A 189 9.80 34.36 -12.25
N ARG A 190 10.01 34.62 -10.95
CA ARG A 190 11.12 35.47 -10.49
C ARG A 190 12.50 34.87 -10.76
N LEU A 191 12.66 33.55 -10.60
CA LEU A 191 13.89 32.83 -10.93
C LEU A 191 14.19 32.91 -12.43
N ALA A 192 13.19 32.80 -13.30
CA ALA A 192 13.39 32.89 -14.74
C ALA A 192 13.94 34.27 -15.16
N VAL A 193 13.42 35.36 -14.57
CA VAL A 193 13.96 36.71 -14.80
C VAL A 193 15.38 36.85 -14.24
N LEU A 194 15.64 36.32 -13.04
CA LEU A 194 16.97 36.33 -12.45
C LEU A 194 17.99 35.57 -13.32
N ASP A 195 17.63 34.39 -13.83
CA ASP A 195 18.48 33.59 -14.71
C ASP A 195 18.80 34.34 -16.01
N LYS A 196 17.83 35.06 -16.58
CA LYS A 196 18.05 35.93 -17.75
C LYS A 196 18.98 37.09 -17.45
N ILE A 197 18.81 37.76 -16.31
CA ILE A 197 19.71 38.82 -15.86
C ILE A 197 21.13 38.28 -15.70
N ILE A 198 21.31 37.14 -15.03
CA ILE A 198 22.62 36.48 -14.87
C ILE A 198 23.22 36.14 -16.24
N ALA A 199 22.43 35.53 -17.14
CA ALA A 199 22.88 35.17 -18.47
C ALA A 199 23.32 36.40 -19.29
N SER A 200 22.55 37.49 -19.25
CA SER A 200 22.88 38.74 -19.95
C SER A 200 24.20 39.35 -19.46
N ARG A 201 24.47 39.29 -18.15
CA ARG A 201 25.71 39.78 -17.54
C ARG A 201 26.91 38.91 -17.91
N ILE A 202 26.72 37.60 -18.06
CA ILE A 202 27.79 36.66 -18.46
C ILE A 202 28.09 36.79 -19.95
N SER A 203 27.08 36.87 -20.81
CA SER A 203 27.26 36.91 -22.26
C SER A 203 27.68 38.27 -22.80
N SER A 204 27.54 39.34 -22.00
CA SER A 204 27.70 40.73 -22.44
C SER A 204 26.85 41.10 -23.67
N ASP A 205 25.75 40.37 -23.88
CA ASP A 205 24.81 40.59 -24.99
C ASP A 205 23.78 41.66 -24.61
N ASP A 206 23.90 42.83 -25.23
CA ASP A 206 23.03 43.99 -25.03
C ASP A 206 21.55 43.70 -25.37
N ARG A 207 21.28 42.74 -26.27
CA ARG A 207 19.90 42.34 -26.59
C ARG A 207 19.27 41.53 -25.46
N LEU A 208 20.03 40.59 -24.88
CA LEU A 208 19.59 39.82 -23.72
C LEU A 208 19.43 40.71 -22.49
N TYR A 209 20.30 41.72 -22.35
CA TYR A 209 20.16 42.73 -21.29
C TYR A 209 18.83 43.48 -21.40
N ARG A 210 18.54 44.07 -22.56
CA ARG A 210 17.28 44.80 -22.80
C ARG A 210 16.03 43.94 -22.60
N SER A 211 16.05 42.70 -23.09
CA SER A 211 14.93 41.77 -22.88
C SER A 211 14.71 41.40 -21.41
N SER A 212 15.79 41.32 -20.62
CA SER A 212 15.69 41.00 -19.19
C SER A 212 15.13 42.19 -18.39
N GLU A 213 15.56 43.41 -18.72
CA GLU A 213 15.05 44.64 -18.12
C GLU A 213 13.57 44.87 -18.48
N GLU A 214 13.18 44.65 -19.74
CA GLU A 214 11.76 44.77 -20.16
C GLU A 214 10.86 43.78 -19.39
N GLU A 215 11.30 42.54 -19.18
CA GLU A 215 10.53 41.57 -18.39
C GLU A 215 10.46 41.92 -16.90
N LEU A 216 11.54 42.46 -16.34
CA LEU A 216 11.56 42.98 -14.98
C LEU A 216 10.57 44.15 -14.84
N ASP A 217 10.60 45.10 -15.78
CA ASP A 217 9.70 46.25 -15.80
C ASP A 217 8.23 45.83 -15.92
N VAL A 218 7.93 44.86 -16.78
CA VAL A 218 6.56 44.31 -16.92
C VAL A 218 6.10 43.64 -15.62
N MET A 219 6.96 42.85 -14.97
CA MET A 219 6.65 42.21 -13.69
C MET A 219 6.40 43.24 -12.57
N MET A 220 7.12 44.36 -12.60
CA MET A 220 7.02 45.42 -11.60
C MET A 220 5.96 46.49 -11.93
N ALA A 221 5.41 46.48 -13.15
CA ALA A 221 4.46 47.49 -13.62
C ALA A 221 3.14 47.46 -12.82
N ASP A 222 2.63 46.25 -12.54
CA ASP A 222 1.47 46.07 -11.67
C ASP A 222 1.91 45.97 -10.21
N ARG A 223 1.86 47.12 -9.53
CA ARG A 223 2.31 47.27 -8.14
C ARG A 223 1.46 46.47 -7.16
N GLU A 224 0.16 46.39 -7.40
CA GLU A 224 -0.77 45.67 -6.53
C GLU A 224 -0.52 44.17 -6.66
N GLU A 225 -0.34 43.68 -7.88
CA GLU A 225 0.04 42.30 -8.15
C GLU A 225 1.43 41.95 -7.59
N PHE A 226 2.40 42.85 -7.72
CA PHE A 226 3.74 42.66 -7.17
C PHE A 226 3.73 42.58 -5.64
N LEU A 227 2.97 43.44 -4.96
CA LEU A 227 2.76 43.38 -3.50
C LEU A 227 2.09 42.08 -3.08
N ARG A 228 1.01 41.70 -3.76
CA ARG A 228 0.25 40.48 -3.48
C ARG A 228 1.09 39.22 -3.68
N SER A 229 1.83 39.14 -4.78
CA SER A 229 2.73 38.00 -5.06
C SER A 229 3.87 37.93 -4.05
N THR A 230 4.41 39.09 -3.62
CA THR A 230 5.42 39.14 -2.54
C THR A 230 4.85 38.66 -1.21
N LYS A 231 3.62 39.03 -0.86
CA LYS A 231 2.93 38.53 0.34
C LYS A 231 2.82 36.99 0.31
N ILE A 232 2.38 36.41 -0.81
CA ILE A 232 2.25 34.95 -0.98
C ILE A 232 3.58 34.25 -0.70
N LEU A 233 4.69 34.78 -1.22
CA LEU A 233 6.02 34.22 -0.94
C LEU A 233 6.39 34.27 0.54
N PHE A 234 6.06 35.37 1.21
CA PHE A 234 6.34 35.54 2.64
C PHE A 234 5.43 34.69 3.52
N GLU A 235 4.17 34.46 3.14
CA GLU A 235 3.28 33.55 3.87
C GLU A 235 3.80 32.12 3.87
N GLU A 236 4.41 31.70 2.76
CA GLU A 236 4.96 30.36 2.61
C GLU A 236 6.32 30.21 3.33
N ASN A 237 7.22 31.18 3.13
CA ASN A 237 8.59 31.10 3.65
C ASN A 237 8.71 31.57 5.11
N HIS A 238 7.83 32.46 5.56
CA HIS A 238 7.86 33.10 6.87
C HIS A 238 6.46 33.12 7.53
N PRO A 239 5.79 31.97 7.71
CA PRO A 239 4.39 31.89 8.13
C PRO A 239 4.13 32.49 9.52
N ARG A 240 5.11 32.44 10.42
CA ARG A 240 5.00 33.04 11.76
C ARG A 240 5.01 34.56 11.71
N PHE A 241 5.86 35.15 10.85
CA PHE A 241 5.92 36.59 10.62
C PHE A 241 4.60 37.12 10.08
N THR A 242 4.08 36.50 9.02
CA THR A 242 2.83 36.94 8.39
C THR A 242 1.63 36.73 9.30
N ALA A 243 1.57 35.61 10.03
CA ALA A 243 0.52 35.36 11.01
C ALA A 243 0.54 36.38 12.16
N TYR A 244 1.72 36.80 12.63
CA TYR A 244 1.84 37.84 13.65
C TYR A 244 1.28 39.17 13.15
N LEU A 245 1.67 39.60 11.94
CA LEU A 245 1.17 40.84 11.34
C LEU A 245 -0.35 40.81 11.15
N ALA A 246 -0.89 39.70 10.64
CA ALA A 246 -2.33 39.51 10.50
C ALA A 246 -3.04 39.54 11.88
N GLY A 247 -2.44 38.92 12.90
CA GLY A 247 -2.94 38.94 14.28
C GLY A 247 -2.98 40.34 14.91
N LYS A 248 -2.13 41.27 14.43
CA LYS A 248 -2.16 42.70 14.79
C LYS A 248 -3.18 43.53 13.99
N GLY A 249 -3.97 42.88 13.13
CA GLY A 249 -5.02 43.54 12.35
C GLY A 249 -4.52 44.26 11.10
N LEU A 250 -3.33 43.91 10.60
CA LEU A 250 -2.86 44.39 9.30
C LEU A 250 -3.62 43.66 8.19
N THR A 251 -4.02 44.41 7.17
CA THR A 251 -4.64 43.90 5.95
C THR A 251 -3.61 43.20 5.06
N ASP A 252 -4.07 42.38 4.13
CA ASP A 252 -3.21 41.70 3.14
C ASP A 252 -2.27 42.65 2.40
N TRP A 253 -2.78 43.84 2.08
CA TRP A 253 -2.02 44.89 1.42
C TRP A 253 -0.94 45.46 2.33
N GLU A 254 -1.26 45.75 3.60
CA GLU A 254 -0.29 46.26 4.59
C GLU A 254 0.78 45.23 4.93
N ILE A 255 0.43 43.94 4.94
CA ILE A 255 1.40 42.84 5.10
C ILE A 255 2.34 42.83 3.90
N GLY A 256 1.82 42.88 2.67
CA GLY A 256 2.65 43.00 1.46
C GLY A 256 3.58 44.22 1.50
N TYR A 257 3.08 45.36 1.98
CA TYR A 257 3.86 46.58 2.20
C TYR A 257 4.98 46.38 3.23
N CYS A 258 4.71 45.69 4.33
CA CYS A 258 5.72 45.31 5.32
C CYS A 258 6.79 44.39 4.72
N CYS A 259 6.41 43.45 3.86
CA CYS A 259 7.35 42.56 3.18
C CYS A 259 8.36 43.35 2.31
N LEU A 260 7.94 44.46 1.69
CA LEU A 260 8.86 45.31 0.92
C LEU A 260 9.96 45.95 1.79
N TYR A 261 9.65 46.33 3.04
CA TYR A 261 10.68 46.79 3.98
C TYR A 261 11.66 45.69 4.35
N THR A 262 11.19 44.46 4.50
CA THR A 262 12.05 43.31 4.83
C THR A 262 12.97 42.91 3.66
N LEU A 263 12.59 43.24 2.41
CA LEU A 263 13.46 43.11 1.24
C LEU A 263 14.60 44.15 1.20
N GLY A 264 14.66 45.07 2.17
CA GLY A 264 15.73 46.06 2.28
C GLY A 264 15.42 47.41 1.64
N LEU A 265 14.22 47.59 1.07
CA LEU A 265 13.80 48.87 0.51
C LEU A 265 13.58 49.93 1.61
N LYS A 266 13.95 51.18 1.33
CA LYS A 266 13.66 52.30 2.24
C LYS A 266 12.25 52.81 2.01
N GLY A 267 11.63 53.40 3.03
CA GLY A 267 10.26 53.90 2.94
C GLY A 267 10.04 54.93 1.83
N LYS A 268 11.06 55.73 1.51
CA LYS A 268 11.04 56.66 0.36
C LYS A 268 10.90 55.91 -0.96
N ASP A 269 11.72 54.87 -1.17
CA ASP A 269 11.75 54.08 -2.40
C ASP A 269 10.44 53.29 -2.57
N ILE A 270 9.91 52.73 -1.48
CA ILE A 270 8.60 52.04 -1.48
C ILE A 270 7.49 53.05 -1.79
N GLY A 271 7.53 54.24 -1.20
CA GLY A 271 6.56 55.31 -1.45
C GLY A 271 6.58 55.79 -2.90
N GLU A 272 7.77 55.92 -3.49
CA GLU A 272 7.97 56.26 -4.90
C GLU A 272 7.47 55.15 -5.84
N TYR A 273 7.73 53.89 -5.51
CA TYR A 273 7.26 52.75 -6.29
C TYR A 273 5.74 52.63 -6.27
N ILE A 274 5.10 52.70 -5.10
CA ILE A 274 3.64 52.53 -4.99
C ILE A 274 2.87 53.73 -5.59
N GLN A 275 3.48 54.92 -5.59
CA GLN A 275 2.89 56.20 -6.01
C GLN A 275 1.50 56.52 -5.41
N LYS A 276 1.16 55.96 -4.25
CA LYS A 276 -0.03 56.40 -3.51
C LYS A 276 0.23 57.77 -2.90
N LYS A 277 -0.71 58.71 -3.11
CA LYS A 277 -0.73 59.98 -2.39
C LYS A 277 -0.79 59.67 -0.88
N ARG A 278 0.20 60.16 -0.13
CA ARG A 278 0.32 60.07 1.36
C ARG A 278 0.84 58.73 1.91
N HIS A 279 1.89 58.15 1.31
CA HIS A 279 2.56 56.94 1.83
C HIS A 279 3.04 57.04 3.30
N TYR A 280 3.37 58.23 3.80
CA TYR A 280 3.74 58.44 5.21
C TYR A 280 2.59 58.12 6.18
N ILE A 281 1.33 58.29 5.75
CA ILE A 281 0.16 57.94 6.56
C ILE A 281 0.08 56.43 6.74
N ILE A 282 0.40 55.67 5.69
CA ILE A 282 0.34 54.21 5.73
C ILE A 282 1.38 53.65 6.71
N SER A 283 2.62 54.14 6.67
CA SER A 283 3.63 53.75 7.66
C SER A 283 3.23 54.12 9.09
N HIS A 284 2.54 55.26 9.27
CA HIS A 284 2.05 55.68 10.58
C HIS A 284 0.92 54.78 11.09
N GLU A 285 -0.08 54.47 10.25
CA GLU A 285 -1.18 53.56 10.57
C GLU A 285 -0.67 52.15 10.92
N ILE A 286 0.29 51.64 10.15
CA ILE A 286 0.93 50.35 10.43
C ILE A 286 1.65 50.38 11.79
N ARG A 287 2.41 51.44 12.08
CA ARG A 287 3.09 51.61 13.38
C ARG A 287 2.09 51.58 14.54
N GLN A 288 0.95 52.27 14.40
CA GLN A 288 -0.10 52.26 15.42
C GLN A 288 -0.68 50.85 15.63
N LYS A 289 -0.98 50.11 14.56
CA LYS A 289 -1.47 48.72 14.65
C LYS A 289 -0.48 47.78 15.31
N LEU A 290 0.81 48.01 15.09
CA LEU A 290 1.89 47.24 15.71
C LEU A 290 2.16 47.65 17.16
N GLY A 291 1.60 48.77 17.62
CA GLY A 291 1.79 49.30 18.98
C GLY A 291 3.15 49.97 19.20
N LEU A 292 3.76 50.49 18.12
CA LEU A 292 5.05 51.18 18.16
C LEU A 292 4.88 52.61 18.66
N ASP A 293 5.75 53.05 19.57
CA ASP A 293 5.68 54.37 20.19
C ASP A 293 6.36 55.47 19.35
N GLU A 294 6.39 56.71 19.86
CA GLU A 294 7.04 57.85 19.19
C GLU A 294 8.58 57.70 19.11
N HIS A 295 9.18 56.90 19.98
CA HIS A 295 10.62 56.61 20.02
C HIS A 295 11.02 55.51 19.02
N ASP A 296 10.10 54.60 18.69
CA ASP A 296 10.22 53.56 17.67
C ASP A 296 10.06 54.11 16.24
N THR A 297 10.90 55.09 15.88
CA THR A 297 10.76 55.87 14.65
C THR A 297 10.95 55.08 13.36
N ASN A 298 11.60 53.91 13.40
CA ASN A 298 12.01 53.20 12.19
C ASN A 298 11.30 51.84 12.01
N LEU A 299 10.13 51.89 11.36
CA LEU A 299 9.35 50.71 10.97
C LEU A 299 10.19 49.65 10.22
N SER A 300 11.18 50.05 9.42
CA SER A 300 12.01 49.10 8.66
C SER A 300 12.96 48.29 9.54
N ILE A 301 13.45 48.87 10.65
CA ILE A 301 14.30 48.14 11.60
C ILE A 301 13.44 47.14 12.36
N TYR A 302 12.32 47.60 12.91
CA TYR A 302 11.39 46.76 13.64
C TYR A 302 10.94 45.53 12.83
N LEU A 303 10.52 45.72 11.57
CA LEU A 303 10.04 44.60 10.73
C LEU A 303 11.16 43.59 10.41
N ARG A 304 12.41 44.03 10.24
CA ARG A 304 13.55 43.13 10.00
C ARG A 304 13.94 42.36 11.26
N GLU A 305 13.91 43.00 12.42
CA GLU A 305 14.14 42.32 13.71
C GLU A 305 13.04 41.31 13.99
N LEU A 306 11.77 41.70 13.80
CA LEU A 306 10.63 40.81 13.93
C LEU A 306 10.72 39.58 13.01
N LEU A 307 11.13 39.78 11.75
CA LEU A 307 11.34 38.66 10.82
C LEU A 307 12.38 37.67 11.37
N LEU A 308 13.54 38.17 11.81
CA LEU A 308 14.61 37.35 12.40
C LEU A 308 14.18 36.63 13.69
N GLU A 309 13.39 37.28 14.53
CA GLU A 309 12.86 36.67 15.77
C GLU A 309 11.87 35.55 15.48
N THR A 310 11.00 35.74 14.49
CA THR A 310 10.00 34.73 14.12
C THR A 310 10.56 33.52 13.37
N GLU A 311 11.77 33.64 12.82
CA GLU A 311 12.51 32.56 12.14
C GLU A 311 13.32 31.65 13.06
N ARG A 312 13.57 32.06 14.32
CA ARG A 312 14.24 31.24 15.33
C ARG A 312 13.30 30.16 15.91
#